data_AF-A0A2V5TEE4-F1
#
_entry.id   AF-A0A2V5TEE4-F1
#
_cell.length_a   1.000
_cell.length_b   1.000
_cell.length_c   1.000
_cell.angle_alpha   90.00
_cell.angle_beta   90.00
_cell.angle_gamma   90.00
#
_symmetry.space_group_name_H-M   'P 1'
#
loop_
_entity.id
_entity.type
_entity.pdbx_description
1 polymer ?
#
loop_
_entity_poly.entity_id
_entity_poly.type
_entity_poly.pdbx_seq_one_letter_code
_entity_poly.pdbx_strand_id
1 'polypeptide(L)'
;MAGLITALIIIPLIGAFALYVGRPRNARAIALMFNALAALCALLLWQKFDTSVAGLQIVERHAWIPSIGAEYLVGIDGLSLLLVLLTSLIIPFAFLARRMNRMFCAIMLVMQSALYGTFTAQNFVLWFLFYEMSLVPAFLLIKIWGGENRDLAATKFFLYTFLGSVAMLLSFLGIYFAKGTFDFAALSNLGKNGLLNGKVAWLAFAGIFLGLAVKVPLFPFHTWLPDAYESAPTGVSMVLTGVLSKMGVYGFVRLLLPLFPNEIRILGPWLLGLAVCSIVFASLAAWGQAD
;
A
#
# COMPACT_ATOMS: atom_id res chain seq x y z
N MET A 1 6.65 15.28 -20.97
CA MET A 1 6.97 14.79 -19.61
C MET A 1 5.86 13.91 -19.03
N ALA A 2 4.80 13.61 -19.79
CA ALA A 2 3.81 12.61 -19.43
C ALA A 2 4.44 11.23 -19.30
N GLY A 3 4.01 10.45 -18.31
CA GLY A 3 4.29 9.02 -18.20
C GLY A 3 5.48 8.64 -17.31
N LEU A 4 6.08 9.56 -16.54
CA LEU A 4 7.19 9.18 -15.64
C LEU A 4 6.71 8.34 -14.46
N ILE A 5 5.55 8.67 -13.88
CA ILE A 5 4.94 7.85 -12.83
C ILE A 5 4.41 6.54 -13.44
N THR A 6 3.79 6.62 -14.61
CA THR A 6 3.38 5.42 -15.35
C THR A 6 4.58 4.50 -15.62
N ALA A 7 5.73 5.03 -16.04
CA ALA A 7 6.95 4.26 -16.26
C ALA A 7 7.47 3.62 -14.96
N LEU A 8 7.49 4.37 -13.86
CA LEU A 8 7.86 3.85 -12.53
C LEU A 8 7.03 2.61 -12.15
N ILE A 9 5.72 2.64 -12.43
CA ILE A 9 4.80 1.52 -12.13
C ILE A 9 4.99 0.37 -13.11
N ILE A 10 5.15 0.64 -14.41
CA ILE A 10 5.17 -0.40 -15.45
C ILE A 10 6.53 -1.11 -15.56
N ILE A 11 7.65 -0.44 -15.33
CA ILE A 11 9.00 -1.02 -15.47
C ILE A 11 9.15 -2.33 -14.66
N PRO A 12 8.76 -2.41 -13.37
CA PRO A 12 8.81 -3.68 -12.64
C PRO A 12 7.90 -4.76 -13.23
N LEU A 13 6.72 -4.40 -13.77
CA LEU A 13 5.82 -5.37 -14.41
C LEU A 13 6.42 -5.96 -15.69
N ILE A 14 7.08 -5.13 -16.50
CA ILE A 14 7.83 -5.59 -17.68
C ILE A 14 8.93 -6.55 -17.22
N GLY A 15 9.65 -6.23 -16.15
CA GLY A 15 10.66 -7.11 -15.58
C GLY A 15 10.10 -8.44 -15.08
N ALA A 16 8.95 -8.42 -14.41
CA ALA A 16 8.25 -9.62 -13.97
C ALA A 16 7.85 -10.50 -15.15
N PHE A 17 7.29 -9.91 -16.21
CA PHE A 17 6.91 -10.61 -17.43
C PHE A 17 8.13 -11.20 -18.16
N ALA A 18 9.21 -10.43 -18.29
CA ALA A 18 10.46 -10.90 -18.89
C ALA A 18 11.07 -12.09 -18.14
N LEU A 19 11.03 -12.07 -16.80
CA LEU A 19 11.49 -13.18 -15.96
C LEU A 19 10.61 -14.43 -16.09
N TYR A 20 9.30 -14.25 -16.27
CA TYR A 20 8.34 -15.33 -16.46
C TYR A 20 8.57 -16.05 -17.80
N VAL A 21 8.71 -15.29 -18.89
CA VAL A 21 8.85 -15.83 -20.26
C VAL A 21 10.27 -16.30 -20.57
N GLY A 22 11.29 -15.47 -20.27
CA GLY A 22 12.65 -15.65 -20.80
C GLY A 22 13.49 -16.76 -20.14
N ARG A 23 12.97 -17.41 -19.08
CA ARG A 23 13.67 -18.45 -18.29
C ARG A 23 15.17 -18.18 -18.07
N PRO A 24 15.57 -16.98 -17.63
CA PRO A 24 16.97 -16.57 -17.65
C PRO A 24 17.80 -17.33 -16.60
N ARG A 25 19.07 -17.59 -16.93
CA ARG A 25 20.04 -18.21 -16.01
C ARG A 25 20.32 -17.35 -14.78
N ASN A 26 20.21 -16.02 -14.90
CA ASN A 26 20.49 -15.07 -13.82
C ASN A 26 19.29 -14.15 -13.54
N ALA A 27 18.20 -14.72 -13.01
CA ALA A 27 16.97 -13.99 -12.71
C ALA A 27 17.19 -12.81 -11.74
N ARG A 28 18.08 -12.96 -10.76
CA ARG A 28 18.38 -11.90 -9.77
C ARG A 28 18.97 -10.65 -10.43
N ALA A 29 19.92 -10.81 -11.36
CA ALA A 29 20.53 -9.67 -12.04
C ALA A 29 19.51 -8.90 -12.89
N ILE A 30 18.61 -9.62 -13.57
CA ILE A 30 17.53 -9.01 -14.35
C ILE A 30 16.57 -8.26 -13.41
N ALA A 31 16.18 -8.86 -12.28
CA ALA A 31 15.33 -8.19 -11.31
C ALA A 31 15.95 -6.90 -10.75
N LEU A 32 17.24 -6.96 -10.39
CA LEU A 32 17.99 -5.79 -9.93
C LEU A 32 18.11 -4.71 -11.01
N MET A 33 18.28 -5.09 -12.28
CA MET A 33 18.30 -4.15 -13.41
C MET A 33 16.95 -3.42 -13.54
N PHE A 34 15.83 -4.14 -13.54
CA PHE A 34 14.50 -3.51 -13.60
C PHE A 34 14.20 -2.65 -12.37
N ASN A 35 14.62 -3.08 -11.17
CA ASN A 35 14.56 -2.25 -9.98
C ASN A 35 15.40 -0.97 -10.14
N ALA A 36 16.62 -1.06 -10.68
CA ALA A 36 17.49 0.11 -10.88
C ALA A 36 16.89 1.10 -11.89
N LEU A 37 16.25 0.60 -12.96
CA LEU A 37 15.52 1.44 -13.91
C LEU A 37 14.33 2.16 -13.23
N ALA A 38 13.55 1.46 -12.42
CA ALA A 38 12.47 2.08 -11.65
C ALA A 38 12.99 3.08 -10.60
N ALA A 39 14.09 2.75 -9.92
CA ALA A 39 14.76 3.65 -8.97
C ALA A 39 15.29 4.91 -9.66
N LEU A 40 15.77 4.82 -10.90
CA LEU A 40 16.15 5.98 -11.69
C LEU A 40 14.93 6.88 -11.95
N CYS A 41 13.77 6.32 -12.29
CA CYS A 41 12.53 7.10 -12.38
C CYS A 41 12.18 7.79 -11.06
N ALA A 42 12.31 7.09 -9.92
CA ALA A 42 12.08 7.66 -8.59
C ALA A 42 13.06 8.81 -8.26
N LEU A 43 14.33 8.68 -8.61
CA LEU A 43 15.34 9.74 -8.44
C LEU A 43 15.06 10.95 -9.35
N LEU A 44 14.61 10.72 -10.58
CA LEU A 44 14.20 11.79 -11.49
C LEU A 44 12.95 12.53 -10.98
N LEU A 45 12.01 11.79 -10.37
CA LEU A 45 10.86 12.40 -9.69
C LEU A 45 11.32 13.27 -8.52
N TRP A 46 12.29 12.79 -7.73
CA TRP A 46 12.86 13.57 -6.62
C TRP A 46 13.56 14.83 -7.08
N GLN A 47 14.42 14.75 -8.11
CA GLN A 47 15.12 15.92 -8.64
C GLN A 47 14.19 16.99 -9.20
N LYS A 48 13.02 16.59 -9.70
CA LYS A 48 12.01 17.50 -10.26
C LYS A 48 10.98 17.98 -9.25
N PHE A 49 11.01 17.44 -8.03
CA PHE A 49 10.05 17.79 -6.99
C PHE A 49 10.39 19.17 -6.41
N ASP A 50 9.45 20.10 -6.49
CA ASP A 50 9.63 21.45 -5.95
C ASP A 50 9.12 21.50 -4.51
N THR A 51 10.02 21.62 -3.53
CA THR A 51 9.65 21.67 -2.11
C THR A 51 8.98 22.97 -1.69
N SER A 52 9.02 24.02 -2.53
CA SER A 52 8.35 25.29 -2.27
C SER A 52 6.84 25.26 -2.60
N VAL A 53 6.41 24.31 -3.45
CA VAL A 53 5.02 24.19 -3.89
C VAL A 53 4.30 23.12 -3.07
N ALA A 54 3.34 23.55 -2.26
CA ALA A 54 2.47 22.64 -1.52
C ALA A 54 1.48 21.92 -2.45
N GLY A 55 1.23 20.64 -2.17
CA GLY A 55 0.21 19.85 -2.85
C GLY A 55 0.76 18.83 -3.84
N LEU A 56 -0.12 18.34 -4.71
CA LEU A 56 0.17 17.28 -5.67
C LEU A 56 0.90 17.83 -6.89
N GLN A 57 2.00 17.21 -7.27
CA GLN A 57 2.86 17.56 -8.40
C GLN A 57 2.99 16.38 -9.37
N ILE A 58 3.49 16.68 -10.58
CA ILE A 58 3.76 15.69 -11.65
C ILE A 58 2.53 14.79 -11.88
N VAL A 59 1.39 15.42 -12.12
CA VAL A 59 0.09 14.74 -12.24
C VAL A 59 -0.10 14.19 -13.65
N GLU A 60 -0.49 12.93 -13.73
CA GLU A 60 -0.93 12.26 -14.96
C GLU A 60 -2.40 11.89 -14.77
N ARG A 61 -3.28 12.43 -15.63
CA ARG A 61 -4.73 12.25 -15.55
C ARG A 61 -5.27 11.83 -16.91
N HIS A 62 -5.89 10.66 -16.96
CA HIS A 62 -6.55 10.13 -18.15
C HIS A 62 -7.88 9.49 -17.77
N ALA A 63 -8.90 9.63 -18.63
CA ALA A 63 -10.14 8.88 -18.48
C ALA A 63 -9.85 7.37 -18.64
N TRP A 64 -10.31 6.55 -17.69
CA TRP A 64 -10.06 5.10 -17.72
C TRP A 64 -11.34 4.30 -17.90
N ILE A 65 -12.34 4.50 -17.03
CA ILE A 65 -13.66 3.86 -17.14
C ILE A 65 -14.74 4.96 -17.10
N PRO A 66 -15.08 5.57 -18.25
CA PRO A 66 -15.98 6.71 -18.30
C PRO A 66 -17.38 6.44 -17.75
N SER A 67 -17.89 5.21 -17.88
CA SER A 67 -19.24 4.82 -17.43
C SER A 67 -19.45 4.97 -15.91
N ILE A 68 -18.39 4.90 -15.12
CA ILE A 68 -18.41 5.10 -13.67
C ILE A 68 -17.58 6.32 -13.24
N GLY A 69 -17.07 7.11 -14.18
CA GLY A 69 -16.21 8.26 -13.88
C GLY A 69 -14.87 7.88 -13.24
N ALA A 70 -14.36 6.66 -13.44
CA ALA A 70 -13.05 6.27 -12.94
C ALA A 70 -11.94 6.78 -13.87
N GLU A 71 -10.87 7.28 -13.28
CA GLU A 71 -9.75 7.89 -13.98
C GLU A 71 -8.44 7.19 -13.60
N TYR A 72 -7.53 7.10 -14.57
CA TYR A 72 -6.13 6.90 -14.28
C TYR A 72 -5.56 8.24 -13.81
N LEU A 73 -5.62 8.47 -12.50
CA LEU A 73 -5.11 9.66 -11.85
C LEU A 73 -3.97 9.28 -10.89
N VAL A 74 -2.75 9.62 -11.30
CA VAL A 74 -1.55 9.45 -10.48
C VAL A 74 -0.84 10.78 -10.32
N GLY A 75 -0.15 10.95 -9.20
CA GLY A 75 0.62 12.14 -8.87
C GLY A 75 1.44 11.92 -7.62
N ILE A 76 2.39 12.81 -7.35
CA ILE A 76 3.26 12.73 -6.18
C ILE A 76 3.14 13.98 -5.33
N ASP A 77 3.21 13.83 -4.01
CA ASP A 77 3.55 14.88 -3.06
C ASP A 77 4.75 14.44 -2.22
N GLY A 78 5.11 15.22 -1.19
CA GLY A 78 6.25 14.88 -0.32
C GLY A 78 6.11 13.52 0.38
N LEU A 79 4.89 13.15 0.79
CA LEU A 79 4.62 11.87 1.45
C LEU A 79 4.75 10.69 0.46
N SER A 80 4.11 10.80 -0.70
CA SER A 80 4.19 9.81 -1.77
C SER A 80 5.62 9.61 -2.26
N LEU A 81 6.37 10.71 -2.47
CA LEU A 81 7.75 10.66 -2.95
C LEU A 81 8.66 9.91 -1.99
N LEU A 82 8.54 10.17 -0.68
CA LEU A 82 9.31 9.47 0.35
C LEU A 82 9.09 7.95 0.27
N LEU A 83 7.84 7.51 0.13
CA LEU A 83 7.48 6.09 0.08
C LEU A 83 7.89 5.44 -1.23
N VAL A 84 7.85 6.17 -2.35
CA VAL A 84 8.40 5.72 -3.64
C VAL A 84 9.92 5.53 -3.56
N LEU A 85 10.65 6.48 -2.97
CA LEU A 85 12.10 6.35 -2.77
C LEU A 85 12.44 5.19 -1.84
N LEU A 86 11.69 5.04 -0.73
CA LEU A 86 11.86 3.94 0.21
C LEU A 86 11.61 2.57 -0.47
N THR A 87 10.57 2.46 -1.29
CA THR A 87 10.29 1.25 -2.07
C THR A 87 11.47 0.89 -2.97
N SER A 88 12.02 1.88 -3.68
CA SER A 88 13.18 1.72 -4.57
C SER A 88 14.45 1.31 -3.82
N LEU A 89 14.58 1.72 -2.56
CA LEU A 89 15.71 1.42 -1.70
C LEU A 89 15.62 0.01 -1.10
N ILE A 90 14.45 -0.43 -0.63
CA ILE A 90 14.31 -1.71 0.12
C ILE A 90 14.34 -2.93 -0.80
N ILE A 91 13.71 -2.86 -1.98
CA ILE A 91 13.62 -3.98 -2.93
C ILE A 91 14.98 -4.58 -3.34
N PRO A 92 16.05 -3.81 -3.65
CA PRO A 92 17.34 -4.42 -3.97
C PRO A 92 17.94 -5.19 -2.80
N PHE A 93 17.77 -4.73 -1.55
CA PHE A 93 18.21 -5.49 -0.37
C PHE A 93 17.42 -6.78 -0.21
N ALA A 94 16.12 -6.78 -0.49
CA ALA A 94 15.30 -7.98 -0.49
C ALA A 94 15.82 -9.05 -1.48
N PHE A 95 16.29 -8.63 -2.66
CA PHE A 95 16.92 -9.54 -3.65
C PHE A 95 18.31 -10.02 -3.25
N LEU A 96 19.05 -9.23 -2.48
CA LEU A 96 20.40 -9.55 -2.03
C LEU A 96 20.41 -10.47 -0.80
N ALA A 97 19.39 -10.39 0.06
CA ALA A 97 19.30 -11.14 1.32
C ALA A 97 19.37 -12.66 1.12
N ARG A 98 18.79 -13.21 0.04
CA ARG A 98 18.88 -14.63 -0.28
C ARG A 98 18.72 -14.86 -1.77
N ARG A 99 19.51 -15.78 -2.35
CA ARG A 99 19.32 -16.19 -3.76
C ARG A 99 18.00 -16.93 -3.89
N MET A 100 17.11 -16.37 -4.70
CA MET A 100 15.79 -16.92 -4.96
C MET A 100 15.60 -17.27 -6.43
N ASN A 101 14.62 -18.11 -6.70
CA ASN A 101 14.32 -18.54 -8.07
C ASN A 101 13.68 -17.42 -8.90
N ARG A 102 13.50 -17.67 -10.20
CA ARG A 102 12.94 -16.67 -11.13
C ARG A 102 11.52 -16.22 -10.76
N MET A 103 10.70 -17.13 -10.23
CA MET A 103 9.29 -16.84 -9.91
C MET A 103 9.20 -15.91 -8.70
N PHE A 104 10.04 -16.13 -7.69
CA PHE A 104 10.18 -15.20 -6.56
C PHE A 104 10.54 -13.80 -7.06
N CYS A 105 11.54 -13.71 -7.95
CA CYS A 105 11.98 -12.42 -8.48
C CYS A 105 10.86 -11.71 -9.26
N ALA A 106 10.12 -12.45 -10.09
CA ALA A 106 8.98 -11.90 -10.84
C ALA A 106 7.87 -11.41 -9.90
N ILE A 107 7.46 -12.21 -8.90
CA ILE A 107 6.40 -11.83 -7.95
C ILE A 107 6.83 -10.64 -7.09
N MET A 108 8.10 -10.56 -6.68
CA MET A 108 8.63 -9.40 -5.96
C MET A 108 8.58 -8.13 -6.80
N LEU A 109 8.86 -8.20 -8.11
CA LEU A 109 8.71 -7.05 -9.00
C LEU A 109 7.23 -6.65 -9.21
N VAL A 110 6.31 -7.61 -9.24
CA VAL A 110 4.86 -7.31 -9.22
C VAL A 110 4.49 -6.58 -7.92
N MET A 111 5.02 -7.04 -6.78
CA MET A 111 4.83 -6.36 -5.49
C MET A 111 5.38 -4.94 -5.52
N GLN A 112 6.57 -4.73 -6.07
CA GLN A 112 7.18 -3.41 -6.24
C GLN A 112 6.29 -2.47 -7.06
N SER A 113 5.75 -2.94 -8.18
CA SER A 113 4.82 -2.15 -9.01
C SER A 113 3.56 -1.76 -8.24
N ALA A 114 2.95 -2.71 -7.52
CA ALA A 114 1.76 -2.45 -6.71
C ALA A 114 2.01 -1.42 -5.60
N LEU A 115 3.19 -1.47 -4.98
CA LEU A 115 3.61 -0.48 -3.98
C LEU A 115 3.74 0.93 -4.60
N TYR A 116 4.41 1.06 -5.74
CA TYR A 116 4.49 2.35 -6.44
C TYR A 116 3.10 2.88 -6.83
N GLY A 117 2.24 2.02 -7.37
CA GLY A 117 0.88 2.40 -7.74
C GLY A 117 0.07 2.88 -6.53
N THR A 118 0.18 2.20 -5.38
CA THR A 118 -0.53 2.59 -4.15
C THR A 118 -0.10 3.98 -3.66
N PHE A 119 1.20 4.28 -3.68
CA PHE A 119 1.71 5.56 -3.18
C PHE A 119 1.50 6.72 -4.15
N THR A 120 1.20 6.45 -5.41
CA THR A 120 1.05 7.49 -6.45
C THR A 120 -0.39 7.69 -6.90
N ALA A 121 -1.28 6.70 -6.75
CA ALA A 121 -2.69 6.81 -7.11
C ALA A 121 -3.43 7.86 -6.26
N GLN A 122 -4.27 8.67 -6.92
CA GLN A 122 -5.09 9.71 -6.30
C GLN A 122 -6.60 9.55 -6.58
N ASN A 123 -7.01 8.35 -6.97
CA ASN A 123 -8.39 7.97 -7.25
C ASN A 123 -8.73 6.68 -6.48
N PHE A 124 -9.91 6.58 -5.85
CA PHE A 124 -10.26 5.42 -4.98
C PHE A 124 -10.17 4.08 -5.72
N VAL A 125 -10.69 3.99 -6.95
CA VAL A 125 -10.71 2.72 -7.68
C VAL A 125 -9.29 2.29 -8.01
N LEU A 126 -8.48 3.22 -8.53
CA LEU A 126 -7.09 2.96 -8.89
C LEU A 126 -6.24 2.61 -7.66
N TRP A 127 -6.41 3.37 -6.58
CA TRP A 127 -5.70 3.15 -5.33
C TRP A 127 -6.07 1.80 -4.71
N PHE A 128 -7.36 1.47 -4.65
CA PHE A 128 -7.83 0.18 -4.15
C PHE A 128 -7.29 -0.98 -4.98
N LEU A 129 -7.25 -0.84 -6.31
CA LEU A 129 -6.69 -1.85 -7.19
C LEU A 129 -5.21 -2.11 -6.87
N PHE A 130 -4.38 -1.07 -6.75
CA PHE A 130 -2.97 -1.26 -6.38
C PHE A 130 -2.80 -1.77 -4.94
N TYR A 131 -3.65 -1.31 -4.03
CA TYR A 131 -3.65 -1.74 -2.64
C TYR A 131 -3.93 -3.25 -2.53
N GLU A 132 -4.94 -3.77 -3.22
CA GLU A 132 -5.24 -5.20 -3.31
C GLU A 132 -4.24 -5.97 -4.17
N MET A 133 -3.74 -5.36 -5.25
CA MET A 133 -2.70 -5.95 -6.08
C MET A 133 -1.42 -6.21 -5.28
N SER A 134 -1.13 -5.46 -4.22
CA SER A 134 0.02 -5.74 -3.35
C SER A 134 -0.20 -6.94 -2.42
N LEU A 135 -1.46 -7.27 -2.11
CA LEU A 135 -1.83 -8.36 -1.22
C LEU A 135 -1.51 -9.73 -1.83
N VAL A 136 -1.83 -9.92 -3.11
CA VAL A 136 -1.65 -11.22 -3.78
C VAL A 136 -0.16 -11.63 -3.87
N PRO A 137 0.78 -10.78 -4.31
CA PRO A 137 2.22 -11.07 -4.28
C PRO A 137 2.73 -11.36 -2.87
N ALA A 138 2.34 -10.56 -1.86
CA ALA A 138 2.75 -10.77 -0.48
C ALA A 138 2.30 -12.16 0.02
N PHE A 139 1.05 -12.51 -0.21
CA PHE A 139 0.50 -13.83 0.11
C PHE A 139 1.30 -14.96 -0.56
N LEU A 140 1.54 -14.88 -1.87
CA LEU A 140 2.26 -15.91 -2.61
C LEU A 140 3.73 -16.03 -2.16
N LEU A 141 4.38 -14.91 -1.84
CA LEU A 141 5.75 -14.87 -1.38
C LEU A 141 5.91 -15.60 -0.03
N ILE A 142 4.97 -15.41 0.90
CA ILE A 142 4.93 -16.13 2.16
C ILE A 142 4.59 -17.60 1.90
N LYS A 143 3.49 -17.88 1.18
CA LYS A 143 2.97 -19.24 1.01
C LYS A 143 3.94 -20.20 0.31
N ILE A 144 4.63 -19.73 -0.73
CA ILE A 144 5.49 -20.59 -1.56
C ILE A 144 6.91 -20.72 -0.97
N TRP A 145 7.45 -19.64 -0.41
CA TRP A 145 8.85 -19.59 0.03
C TRP A 145 9.06 -19.46 1.54
N GLY A 146 8.00 -19.30 2.33
CA GLY A 146 8.09 -19.17 3.78
C GLY A 146 8.56 -20.43 4.50
N GLY A 147 8.67 -20.30 5.83
CA GLY A 147 9.07 -21.35 6.78
C GLY A 147 8.01 -22.41 7.02
N GLU A 148 8.10 -23.11 8.16
CA GLU A 148 7.26 -24.29 8.46
C GLU A 148 5.77 -23.96 8.52
N ASN A 149 5.39 -22.86 9.19
CA ASN A 149 3.99 -22.44 9.38
C ASN A 149 3.43 -21.57 8.25
N ARG A 150 4.11 -21.51 7.09
CA ARG A 150 3.81 -20.56 6.01
C ARG A 150 2.38 -20.61 5.47
N ASP A 151 1.75 -21.79 5.42
CA ASP A 151 0.40 -21.93 4.86
C ASP A 151 -0.64 -21.28 5.77
N LEU A 152 -0.54 -21.53 7.08
CA LEU A 152 -1.41 -20.91 8.08
C LEU A 152 -1.15 -19.40 8.15
N ALA A 153 0.12 -18.99 8.23
CA ALA A 153 0.51 -17.59 8.32
C ALA A 153 0.05 -16.79 7.09
N ALA A 154 0.31 -17.29 5.87
CA ALA A 154 -0.12 -16.63 4.64
C ALA A 154 -1.65 -16.53 4.56
N THR A 155 -2.37 -17.60 4.90
CA THR A 155 -3.84 -17.61 4.87
C THR A 155 -4.42 -16.65 5.89
N LYS A 156 -3.89 -16.61 7.12
CA LYS A 156 -4.30 -15.67 8.17
C LYS A 156 -4.05 -14.23 7.74
N PHE A 157 -2.84 -13.92 7.25
CA PHE A 157 -2.50 -12.61 6.68
C PHE A 157 -3.49 -12.20 5.58
N PHE A 158 -3.74 -13.08 4.61
CA PHE A 158 -4.65 -12.81 3.51
C PHE A 158 -6.06 -12.54 4.00
N LEU A 159 -6.63 -13.41 4.85
CA LEU A 159 -8.00 -13.27 5.33
C LEU A 159 -8.20 -12.00 6.16
N TYR A 160 -7.28 -11.69 7.07
CA TYR A 160 -7.38 -10.47 7.89
C TYR A 160 -7.42 -9.23 6.99
N THR A 161 -6.42 -9.10 6.12
CA THR A 161 -6.26 -7.91 5.29
C THR A 161 -7.33 -7.81 4.22
N PHE A 162 -7.73 -8.93 3.59
CA PHE A 162 -8.80 -8.95 2.58
C PHE A 162 -10.15 -8.54 3.19
N LEU A 163 -10.53 -9.10 4.35
CA LEU A 163 -11.81 -8.76 5.00
C LEU A 163 -11.89 -7.28 5.38
N GLY A 164 -10.81 -6.72 5.92
CA GLY A 164 -10.74 -5.28 6.18
C GLY A 164 -10.87 -4.45 4.90
N SER A 165 -10.30 -4.93 3.80
CA SER A 165 -10.32 -4.24 2.51
C SER A 165 -11.69 -4.28 1.84
N VAL A 166 -12.45 -5.36 2.02
CA VAL A 166 -13.86 -5.41 1.59
C VAL A 166 -14.69 -4.33 2.29
N ALA A 167 -14.54 -4.16 3.61
CA ALA A 167 -15.24 -3.09 4.34
C ALA A 167 -14.86 -1.69 3.82
N MET A 168 -13.57 -1.47 3.54
CA MET A 168 -13.06 -0.23 2.96
C MET A 168 -13.61 0.02 1.53
N LEU A 169 -13.70 -1.02 0.70
CA LEU A 169 -14.28 -0.93 -0.65
C LEU A 169 -15.75 -0.50 -0.60
N LEU A 170 -16.54 -1.11 0.29
CA LEU A 170 -17.95 -0.75 0.46
C LEU A 170 -18.10 0.72 0.88
N SER A 171 -17.21 1.22 1.74
CA SER A 171 -17.16 2.65 2.10
C SER A 171 -16.82 3.54 0.90
N PHE A 172 -15.84 3.18 0.07
CA PHE A 172 -15.51 3.95 -1.14
C PHE A 172 -16.68 4.01 -2.12
N LEU A 173 -17.38 2.89 -2.32
CA LEU A 173 -18.58 2.85 -3.15
C LEU A 173 -19.72 3.69 -2.56
N GLY A 174 -19.94 3.63 -1.25
CA GLY A 174 -20.92 4.46 -0.55
C GLY A 174 -20.64 5.96 -0.70
N ILE A 175 -19.38 6.38 -0.57
CA ILE A 175 -18.96 7.76 -0.82
C ILE A 175 -19.20 8.15 -2.28
N TYR A 176 -18.85 7.28 -3.22
CA TYR A 176 -19.06 7.53 -4.64
C TYR A 176 -20.54 7.73 -4.98
N PHE A 177 -21.44 6.86 -4.50
CA PHE A 177 -22.87 7.03 -4.73
C PHE A 177 -23.44 8.32 -4.12
N ALA A 178 -22.82 8.83 -3.05
CA ALA A 178 -23.23 10.08 -2.43
C ALA A 178 -22.63 11.33 -3.10
N LYS A 179 -21.42 11.25 -3.68
CA LYS A 179 -20.64 12.41 -4.15
C LYS A 179 -20.34 12.45 -5.65
N GLY A 180 -20.50 11.34 -6.34
CA GLY A 180 -20.28 11.21 -7.78
C GLY A 180 -18.83 11.31 -8.23
N THR A 181 -17.86 11.16 -7.32
CA THR A 181 -16.42 11.22 -7.66
C THR A 181 -15.59 10.26 -6.83
N PHE A 182 -14.47 9.81 -7.41
CA PHE A 182 -13.44 9.00 -6.77
C PHE A 182 -12.14 9.78 -6.50
N ASP A 183 -12.07 11.04 -6.91
CA ASP A 183 -10.88 11.90 -6.81
C ASP A 183 -10.61 12.33 -5.36
N PHE A 184 -9.40 12.05 -4.85
CA PHE A 184 -9.04 12.34 -3.46
C PHE A 184 -9.06 13.82 -3.14
N ALA A 185 -8.61 14.68 -4.06
CA ALA A 185 -8.54 16.12 -3.81
C ALA A 185 -9.95 16.72 -3.77
N ALA A 186 -10.83 16.28 -4.67
CA ALA A 186 -12.24 16.69 -4.66
C ALA A 186 -12.93 16.25 -3.36
N LEU A 187 -12.77 14.98 -2.97
CA LEU A 187 -13.39 14.42 -1.77
C LEU A 187 -12.81 15.02 -0.48
N SER A 188 -11.51 15.28 -0.42
CA SER A 188 -10.88 15.97 0.73
C SER A 188 -11.42 17.39 0.91
N ASN A 189 -11.65 18.12 -0.19
CA ASN A 189 -12.25 19.45 -0.11
C ASN A 189 -13.70 19.40 0.40
N LEU A 190 -14.48 18.39 -0.02
CA LEU A 190 -15.82 18.16 0.52
C LEU A 190 -15.78 17.74 2.00
N GLY A 191 -14.77 16.95 2.41
CA GLY A 191 -14.58 16.49 3.79
C GLY A 191 -14.42 17.60 4.82
N LYS A 192 -13.87 18.76 4.43
CA LYS A 192 -13.72 19.95 5.30
C LYS A 192 -15.05 20.44 5.88
N ASN A 193 -16.15 20.25 5.16
CA ASN A 193 -17.50 20.67 5.55
C ASN A 193 -18.37 19.49 6.03
N GLY A 194 -17.77 18.32 6.28
CA GLY A 194 -18.48 17.07 6.51
C GLY A 194 -18.76 16.35 5.20
N LEU A 195 -17.98 15.28 4.92
CA LEU A 195 -18.14 14.51 3.68
C LEU A 195 -19.53 13.88 3.61
N LEU A 196 -19.99 13.25 4.68
CA LEU A 196 -21.28 12.57 4.75
C LEU A 196 -21.99 13.00 6.03
N ASN A 197 -23.28 12.68 6.14
CA ASN A 197 -24.09 13.03 7.31
C ASN A 197 -24.65 11.78 8.01
N GLY A 198 -24.86 11.89 9.33
CA GLY A 198 -25.55 10.90 10.14
C GLY A 198 -24.87 9.52 10.14
N LYS A 199 -25.69 8.45 10.13
CA LYS A 199 -25.20 7.06 10.21
C LYS A 199 -24.30 6.65 9.04
N VAL A 200 -24.54 7.21 7.84
CA VAL A 200 -23.77 6.87 6.64
C VAL A 200 -22.32 7.35 6.76
N ALA A 201 -22.09 8.51 7.38
CA ALA A 201 -20.74 9.02 7.67
C ALA A 201 -19.97 8.06 8.58
N TRP A 202 -20.60 7.63 9.68
CA TRP A 202 -19.99 6.71 10.63
C TRP A 202 -19.72 5.33 10.04
N LEU A 203 -20.61 4.80 9.21
CA LEU A 203 -20.38 3.53 8.50
C LEU A 203 -19.22 3.63 7.51
N ALA A 204 -19.18 4.72 6.73
CA ALA A 204 -18.09 4.95 5.78
C ALA A 204 -16.74 5.11 6.50
N PHE A 205 -16.70 5.91 7.57
CA PHE A 205 -15.55 6.07 8.45
C PHE A 205 -15.09 4.74 9.03
N ALA A 206 -16.01 3.96 9.63
CA ALA A 206 -15.69 2.69 10.25
C ALA A 206 -15.13 1.65 9.26
N GLY A 207 -15.68 1.58 8.05
CA GLY A 207 -15.18 0.65 7.03
C GLY A 207 -13.78 1.01 6.53
N ILE A 208 -13.49 2.29 6.28
CA ILE A 208 -12.13 2.74 5.89
C ILE A 208 -11.17 2.57 7.07
N PHE A 209 -11.59 2.97 8.27
CA PHE A 209 -10.81 2.79 9.50
C PHE A 209 -10.44 1.34 9.72
N LEU A 210 -11.39 0.40 9.60
CA LEU A 210 -11.14 -1.03 9.79
C LEU A 210 -10.13 -1.56 8.77
N GLY A 211 -10.32 -1.26 7.47
CA GLY A 211 -9.40 -1.71 6.43
C GLY A 211 -7.96 -1.22 6.65
N LEU A 212 -7.81 0.04 7.07
CA LEU A 212 -6.51 0.61 7.39
C LEU A 212 -5.95 0.12 8.72
N ALA A 213 -6.78 -0.03 9.76
CA ALA A 213 -6.37 -0.48 11.10
C ALA A 213 -5.81 -1.90 11.08
N VAL A 214 -6.41 -2.79 10.26
CA VAL A 214 -5.88 -4.14 10.05
C VAL A 214 -4.52 -4.10 9.34
N LYS A 215 -4.34 -3.20 8.36
CA LYS A 215 -3.09 -3.06 7.60
C LYS A 215 -1.97 -2.32 8.36
N VAL A 216 -2.32 -1.43 9.31
CA VAL A 216 -1.42 -0.72 10.25
C VAL A 216 -1.09 -1.55 11.51
N PRO A 217 -1.44 -2.84 11.51
CA PRO A 217 -1.75 -3.63 12.72
C PRO A 217 -2.03 -2.83 14.02
N LEU A 218 -3.15 -2.11 14.11
CA LEU A 218 -3.60 -1.55 15.38
C LEU A 218 -4.12 -2.64 16.32
N PHE A 219 -4.04 -2.45 17.64
CA PHE A 219 -4.79 -3.27 18.60
C PHE A 219 -6.30 -3.16 18.35
N PRO A 220 -7.08 -4.27 18.33
CA PRO A 220 -6.70 -5.67 18.51
C PRO A 220 -6.46 -6.46 17.18
N PHE A 221 -6.32 -5.77 16.06
CA PHE A 221 -6.24 -6.35 14.70
C PHE A 221 -4.83 -6.80 14.26
N HIS A 222 -3.84 -6.79 15.15
CA HIS A 222 -2.42 -7.01 14.81
C HIS A 222 -1.98 -8.48 14.81
N THR A 223 -2.83 -9.42 15.22
CA THR A 223 -2.44 -10.81 15.51
C THR A 223 -1.99 -11.61 14.29
N TRP A 224 -2.25 -11.14 13.07
CA TRP A 224 -1.71 -11.74 11.84
C TRP A 224 -0.23 -11.39 11.61
N LEU A 225 0.26 -10.30 12.21
CA LEU A 225 1.56 -9.72 11.94
C LEU A 225 2.73 -10.62 12.38
N PRO A 226 2.75 -11.18 13.61
CA PRO A 226 3.87 -11.99 14.07
C PRO A 226 4.07 -13.23 13.19
N ASP A 227 3.01 -14.03 13.00
CA ASP A 227 3.05 -15.24 12.17
C ASP A 227 3.53 -14.95 10.74
N ALA A 228 3.05 -13.85 10.15
CA ALA A 228 3.42 -13.47 8.80
C ALA A 228 4.90 -13.06 8.68
N TYR A 229 5.45 -12.38 9.68
CA TYR A 229 6.84 -11.90 9.66
C TYR A 229 7.84 -13.00 10.00
N GLU A 230 7.50 -13.86 10.97
CA GLU A 230 8.27 -15.03 11.35
C GLU A 230 8.34 -16.03 10.18
N SER A 231 7.20 -16.32 9.55
CA SER A 231 7.14 -17.30 8.47
C SER A 231 7.69 -16.78 7.14
N ALA A 232 7.77 -15.47 6.93
CA ALA A 232 8.22 -14.90 5.66
C ALA A 232 9.74 -15.05 5.47
N PRO A 233 10.22 -15.29 4.23
CA PRO A 233 11.64 -15.22 3.92
C PRO A 233 12.20 -13.84 4.27
N THR A 234 13.46 -13.76 4.71
CA THR A 234 14.11 -12.51 5.12
C THR A 234 13.88 -11.33 4.17
N GLY A 235 14.05 -11.54 2.85
CA GLY A 235 13.82 -10.49 1.85
C GLY A 235 12.35 -10.07 1.72
N VAL A 236 11.41 -10.99 1.95
CA VAL A 236 9.97 -10.69 1.98
C VAL A 236 9.64 -9.91 3.25
N SER A 237 10.12 -10.35 4.42
CA SER A 237 9.92 -9.64 5.69
C SER A 237 10.46 -8.21 5.62
N MET A 238 11.61 -7.97 4.96
CA MET A 238 12.13 -6.61 4.70
C MET A 238 11.13 -5.72 3.95
N VAL A 239 10.45 -6.24 2.91
CA VAL A 239 9.47 -5.46 2.15
C VAL A 239 8.16 -5.29 2.92
N LEU A 240 7.71 -6.34 3.61
CA LEU A 240 6.49 -6.29 4.44
C LEU A 240 6.62 -5.23 5.55
N THR A 241 7.70 -5.34 6.32
CA THR A 241 8.02 -4.41 7.41
C THR A 241 8.40 -3.03 6.90
N GLY A 242 9.27 -2.96 5.89
CA GLY A 242 9.87 -1.72 5.41
C GLY A 242 8.89 -0.83 4.64
N VAL A 243 8.00 -1.43 3.83
CA VAL A 243 7.20 -0.67 2.87
C VAL A 243 5.71 -1.01 2.94
N LEU A 244 5.33 -2.29 2.94
CA LEU A 244 3.92 -2.68 2.87
C LEU A 244 3.13 -2.18 4.09
N SER A 245 3.73 -2.23 5.30
CA SER A 245 3.13 -1.65 6.51
C SER A 245 2.90 -0.13 6.43
N LYS A 246 3.71 0.60 5.63
CA LYS A 246 3.57 2.06 5.45
C LYS A 246 2.36 2.39 4.59
N MET A 247 1.86 1.47 3.77
CA MET A 247 0.63 1.67 2.99
C MET A 247 -0.58 1.95 3.89
N GLY A 248 -0.69 1.26 5.03
CA GLY A 248 -1.80 1.50 5.96
C GLY A 248 -1.74 2.91 6.54
N VAL A 249 -0.56 3.34 7.00
CA VAL A 249 -0.35 4.68 7.56
C VAL A 249 -0.55 5.75 6.48
N TYR A 250 -0.06 5.51 5.27
CA TYR A 250 -0.33 6.36 4.11
C TYR A 250 -1.83 6.50 3.88
N GLY A 251 -2.61 5.42 3.91
CA GLY A 251 -4.07 5.48 3.80
C GLY A 251 -4.74 6.26 4.93
N PHE A 252 -4.26 6.16 6.18
CA PHE A 252 -4.76 6.99 7.28
C PHE A 252 -4.56 8.47 7.00
N VAL A 253 -3.34 8.86 6.63
CA VAL A 253 -2.98 10.27 6.42
C VAL A 253 -3.62 10.84 5.15
N ARG A 254 -3.66 10.06 4.07
CA ARG A 254 -4.13 10.49 2.75
C ARG A 254 -5.64 10.43 2.59
N LEU A 255 -6.29 9.44 3.22
CA LEU A 255 -7.72 9.17 3.04
C LEU A 255 -8.49 9.47 4.32
N LEU A 256 -8.19 8.79 5.43
CA LEU A 256 -9.06 8.88 6.59
C LEU A 256 -9.08 10.30 7.19
N LEU A 257 -7.90 10.90 7.41
CA LEU A 257 -7.78 12.25 7.98
C LEU A 257 -8.50 13.32 7.15
N PRO A 258 -8.30 13.42 5.82
CA PRO A 258 -8.87 14.52 5.05
C PRO A 258 -10.35 14.31 4.69
N LEU A 259 -10.84 13.06 4.69
CA LEU A 259 -12.23 12.74 4.37
C LEU A 259 -13.16 12.89 5.58
N PHE A 260 -12.69 12.55 6.78
CA PHE A 260 -13.50 12.48 8.00
C PHE A 260 -12.93 13.30 9.18
N PRO A 261 -12.60 14.59 9.00
CA PRO A 261 -11.97 15.39 10.05
C PRO A 261 -12.86 15.55 11.29
N ASN A 262 -14.19 15.55 11.12
CA ASN A 262 -15.14 15.68 12.22
C ASN A 262 -15.19 14.40 13.07
N GLU A 263 -15.32 13.24 12.43
CA GLU A 263 -15.38 11.93 13.08
C GLU A 263 -14.07 11.66 13.84
N ILE A 264 -12.92 12.03 13.25
CA ILE A 264 -11.62 11.92 13.91
C ILE A 264 -11.52 12.83 15.12
N ARG A 265 -12.04 14.07 15.04
CA ARG A 265 -12.05 14.98 16.20
C ARG A 265 -12.88 14.42 17.34
N ILE A 266 -14.04 13.82 17.02
CA ILE A 266 -14.95 13.22 18.01
C ILE A 266 -14.31 11.97 18.64
N LEU A 267 -13.73 11.08 17.83
CA LEU A 267 -13.11 9.84 18.30
C LEU A 267 -11.66 10.01 18.77
N GLY A 268 -11.08 11.22 18.66
CA GLY A 268 -9.67 11.49 18.94
C GLY A 268 -9.16 10.87 20.25
N PRO A 269 -9.83 11.07 21.40
CA PRO A 269 -9.43 10.45 22.67
C PRO A 269 -9.39 8.91 22.61
N TRP A 270 -10.35 8.28 21.94
CA TRP A 270 -10.42 6.83 21.78
C TRP A 270 -9.36 6.30 20.83
N LEU A 271 -9.09 7.01 19.74
CA LEU A 271 -8.01 6.68 18.80
C LEU A 271 -6.64 6.79 19.46
N LEU A 272 -6.43 7.79 20.32
CA LEU A 272 -5.23 7.92 21.15
C LEU A 272 -5.12 6.75 22.15
N GLY A 273 -6.22 6.37 22.80
CA GLY A 273 -6.27 5.17 23.65
C GLY A 273 -5.86 3.90 22.88
N LEU A 274 -6.39 3.70 21.68
CA LEU A 274 -6.00 2.58 20.81
C LEU A 274 -4.52 2.63 20.41
N ALA A 275 -3.98 3.82 20.13
CA ALA A 275 -2.56 3.99 19.82
C ALA A 275 -1.68 3.60 21.02
N VAL A 276 -2.03 4.07 22.23
CA VAL A 276 -1.33 3.70 23.47
C VAL A 276 -1.42 2.19 23.73
N CYS A 277 -2.61 1.59 23.58
CA CYS A 277 -2.75 0.13 23.69
C CYS A 277 -1.89 -0.60 22.67
N SER A 278 -1.84 -0.13 21.43
CA SER A 278 -1.01 -0.75 20.38
C SER A 278 0.48 -0.70 20.73
N ILE A 279 0.96 0.37 21.36
CA ILE A 279 2.35 0.48 21.81
C ILE A 279 2.63 -0.44 23.01
N VAL A 280 1.79 -0.39 24.03
CA VAL A 280 2.03 -1.10 25.31
C VAL A 280 1.83 -2.61 25.14
N PHE A 281 0.71 -3.06 24.56
CA PHE A 281 0.44 -4.49 24.42
C PHE A 281 1.41 -5.18 23.47
N ALA A 282 1.80 -4.53 22.37
CA ALA A 282 2.81 -5.11 21.47
C ALA A 282 4.16 -5.27 22.17
N SER A 283 4.57 -4.29 22.99
CA SER A 283 5.83 -4.35 23.74
C SER A 283 5.80 -5.45 24.82
N LEU A 284 4.70 -5.59 25.55
CA LEU A 284 4.52 -6.65 26.55
C LEU A 284 4.46 -8.04 25.90
N ALA A 285 3.74 -8.17 24.77
CA ALA A 285 3.68 -9.41 24.02
C ALA A 285 5.05 -9.83 23.50
N ALA A 286 5.85 -8.88 23.01
CA ALA A 286 7.23 -9.11 22.56
C ALA A 286 8.14 -9.57 23.71
N TRP A 287 8.02 -9.00 24.91
CA TRP A 287 8.78 -9.46 26.09
C TRP A 287 8.46 -10.92 26.46
N GLY A 288 7.23 -11.39 26.20
CA GLY A 288 6.83 -12.77 26.46
C GLY A 288 7.20 -13.76 25.35
N GLN A 289 7.75 -13.33 24.21
CA GLN A 289 8.16 -14.25 23.14
C GLN A 289 9.53 -14.89 23.44
N ALA A 290 9.76 -16.08 22.88
CA ALA A 290 10.99 -16.86 23.04
C ALA A 290 11.43 -17.54 21.72
N ASP A 291 10.92 -17.05 20.59
CA ASP A 291 11.31 -17.47 19.23
C ASP A 291 12.70 -16.99 18.81
#